data_AF-A0A0C7QUU2-F1
#
_entry.id   AF-A0A0C7QUU2-F1
#
_cell.length_a   1.000
_cell.length_b   1.000
_cell.length_c   1.000
_cell.angle_alpha   90.00
_cell.angle_beta   90.00
_cell.angle_gamma   90.00
#
_symmetry.space_group_name_H-M   'P 1'
#
loop_
_entity.id
_entity.type
_entity.pdbx_description
1 polymer ?
#
loop_
_entity_poly.entity_id
_entity_poly.type
_entity_poly.pdbx_seq_one_letter_code
_entity_poly.pdbx_strand_id
1 'polypeptide(L)' 'MEVDLITQIKSAYSSLTKSEQKVATYTIENMKHIAYVSVTDVARKCGVGEATIFRFAKK' A
#
# COMPACT_ATOMS: atom_id res chain seq x y z
N MET A 1 -5.04 -5.24 -21.91
CA MET A 1 -4.18 -4.19 -21.34
C MET A 1 -3.78 -4.63 -19.96
N GLU A 2 -2.48 -4.73 -19.71
CA GLU A 2 -1.97 -4.90 -18.35
C GLU A 2 -2.22 -3.59 -17.59
N VAL A 3 -2.97 -3.64 -16.49
CA VAL A 3 -3.22 -2.46 -15.67
C VAL A 3 -2.03 -2.29 -14.74
N ASP A 4 -1.25 -1.23 -14.93
CA ASP A 4 -0.13 -0.88 -14.05
C ASP A 4 -0.60 -0.75 -12.59
N LEU A 5 0.21 -1.24 -11.66
CA LEU A 5 -0.08 -1.31 -10.23
C LEU A 5 -0.45 0.06 -9.65
N ILE A 6 0.21 1.14 -10.09
CA ILE A 6 -0.13 2.50 -9.62
C ILE A 6 -1.56 2.87 -10.03
N THR A 7 -1.98 2.48 -11.24
CA THR A 7 -3.34 2.72 -11.72
C THR A 7 -4.37 1.94 -10.89
N GLN A 8 -4.06 0.70 -10.52
CA GLN A 8 -4.93 -0.10 -9.64
C GLN A 8 -5.07 0.54 -8.25
N ILE A 9 -3.95 0.92 -7.62
CA ILE A 9 -3.94 1.55 -6.29
C ILE A 9 -4.71 2.87 -6.31
N LYS A 10 -4.50 3.73 -7.33
CA LYS A 10 -5.23 5.00 -7.48
C LYS A 10 -6.73 4.80 -7.66
N SER A 11 -7.14 3.78 -8.40
CA SER A 11 -8.54 3.46 -8.63
C SER A 11 -9.23 2.96 -7.35
N ALA A 12 -8.52 2.22 -6.50
CA ALA A 12 -9.04 1.74 -5.22
C ALA A 12 -9.00 2.82 -4.12
N TYR A 13 -8.15 3.85 -4.25
CA TYR A 13 -7.77 4.78 -3.17
C TYR A 13 -8.95 5.42 -2.42
N SER A 14 -10.00 5.83 -3.14
CA SER A 14 -11.20 6.45 -2.55
C SER A 14 -12.03 5.49 -1.69
N SER A 15 -11.92 4.18 -1.94
CA SER A 15 -12.60 3.12 -1.18
C SER A 15 -11.80 2.59 0.02
N LEU A 16 -10.53 2.98 0.13
CA LEU A 16 -9.64 2.55 1.20
C LEU A 16 -9.96 3.28 2.51
N THR A 17 -9.79 2.58 3.64
CA THR A 17 -9.79 3.22 4.96
C THR A 17 -8.62 4.19 5.11
N LYS A 18 -8.68 5.12 6.06
CA LYS A 18 -7.56 6.06 6.34
C LYS A 18 -6.22 5.36 6.54
N SER A 19 -6.22 4.20 7.22
CA SER A 19 -5.00 3.43 7.45
C SER A 19 -4.49 2.78 6.16
N GLU A 20 -5.36 2.24 5.33
CA GLU A 20 -4.98 1.67 4.02
C GLU A 20 -4.52 2.76 3.03
N GLN A 21 -5.11 3.96 3.07
CA GLN A 21 -4.65 5.10 2.28
C GLN A 21 -3.20 5.48 2.60
N LYS A 22 -2.78 5.42 3.88
CA LYS A 22 -1.36 5.61 4.23
C LYS A 22 -0.46 4.58 3.54
N VAL A 23 -0.88 3.32 3.50
CA VAL A 23 -0.15 2.23 2.85
C VAL A 23 -0.11 2.44 1.33
N ALA A 24 -1.22 2.85 0.72
CA ALA A 24 -1.32 3.15 -0.69
C ALA A 24 -0.38 4.30 -1.11
N THR A 25 -0.41 5.41 -0.37
CA THR A 25 0.47 6.56 -0.60
C THR A 25 1.93 6.18 -0.46
N TYR A 26 2.29 5.49 0.62
CA TYR A 26 3.65 4.99 0.81
C TYR A 26 4.07 4.06 -0.33
N THR A 27 3.19 3.15 -0.78
CA THR A 27 3.49 2.23 -1.89
C THR A 27 3.80 2.95 -3.19
N ILE A 28 2.99 3.95 -3.55
CA ILE A 28 3.19 4.75 -4.77
C ILE A 28 4.49 5.56 -4.68
N GLU A 29 4.77 6.20 -3.54
CA GLU A 29 5.98 7.01 -3.34
C GLU A 29 7.26 6.17 -3.32
N ASN A 30 7.17 4.90 -2.91
CA ASN A 30 8.30 4.01 -2.66
C ASN A 30 8.36 2.82 -3.63
N MET A 31 7.67 2.92 -4.78
CA MET A 31 7.40 1.80 -5.69
C MET A 31 8.65 1.03 -6.14
N LYS A 32 9.77 1.74 -6.32
CA LYS A 32 11.06 1.17 -6.77
C LYS A 32 11.72 0.26 -5.74
N HIS A 33 11.40 0.41 -4.46
CA HIS A 33 12.13 -0.26 -3.39
C HIS A 33 11.24 -1.00 -2.38
N ILE A 34 9.91 -0.75 -2.37
CA ILE A 34 8.99 -1.36 -1.41
C ILE A 34 9.02 -2.89 -1.45
N ALA A 35 9.29 -3.50 -2.62
CA ALA A 35 9.44 -4.94 -2.77
C ALA A 35 10.61 -5.54 -1.95
N TYR A 36 11.57 -4.72 -1.52
CA TYR A 36 12.72 -5.12 -0.70
C TYR A 36 12.56 -4.74 0.78
N VAL A 37 11.42 -4.17 1.17
CA VAL A 37 11.13 -3.78 2.55
C VAL A 37 10.26 -4.84 3.22
N SER A 38 10.58 -5.21 4.45
CA SER A 38 9.77 -6.16 5.21
C SER A 38 8.37 -5.60 5.49
N VAL A 39 7.36 -6.46 5.58
CA VAL A 39 5.98 -6.06 5.93
C VAL A 39 5.94 -5.31 7.26
N THR A 40 6.72 -5.76 8.25
CA THR A 40 6.87 -5.13 9.56
C THR A 40 7.42 -3.70 9.45
N ASP A 41 8.40 -3.46 8.58
CA ASP A 41 8.96 -2.11 8.39
C ASP A 41 8.02 -1.21 7.58
N VAL A 42 7.30 -1.75 6.58
CA VAL A 42 6.25 -0.98 5.88
C VAL A 42 5.16 -0.56 6.86
N ALA A 43 4.69 -1.48 7.72
CA ALA A 43 3.71 -1.19 8.75
C ALA A 43 4.18 -0.09 9.71
N ARG A 44 5.44 -0.18 10.18
CA ARG A 44 6.05 0.82 11.05
C ARG A 44 6.16 2.19 10.37
N LYS A 45 6.66 2.25 9.13
CA LYS A 45 6.82 3.49 8.35
C LYS A 45 5.47 4.15 8.04
N CYS A 46 4.43 3.35 7.81
CA CYS A 46 3.07 3.85 7.59
C CYS A 46 2.33 4.20 8.90
N GLY A 47 2.86 3.82 10.07
CA GLY A 47 2.18 3.98 11.36
C GLY A 47 0.87 3.18 11.44
N VAL A 48 0.87 1.94 10.95
CA VAL A 48 -0.29 1.03 10.94
C VAL A 48 0.10 -0.35 11.47
N GLY A 49 -0.87 -1.18 11.84
CA GLY A 49 -0.62 -2.59 12.15
C GLY A 49 -0.43 -3.45 10.90
N GLU A 50 0.36 -4.52 10.99
CA GLU A 50 0.65 -5.44 9.86
C GLU A 50 -0.62 -6.00 9.21
N ALA A 51 -1.67 -6.29 9.99
CA ALA A 51 -2.97 -6.72 9.47
C ALA A 51 -3.58 -5.73 8.45
N THR A 52 -3.26 -4.44 8.57
CA THR A 52 -3.68 -3.41 7.60
C THR A 52 -2.94 -3.58 6.26
N ILE A 53 -1.65 -3.91 6.30
CA ILE A 53 -0.87 -4.20 5.08
C ILE A 53 -1.47 -5.39 4.34
N PHE A 54 -1.77 -6.47 5.06
CA PHE A 54 -2.39 -7.66 4.47
C PHE A 54 -3.80 -7.41 3.92
N ARG A 55 -4.61 -6.55 4.56
CA ARG A 55 -5.92 -6.17 4.03
C ARG A 55 -5.80 -5.30 2.78
N PHE A 56 -4.87 -4.35 2.78
CA PHE A 56 -4.56 -3.52 1.62
C PHE A 56 -4.11 -4.37 0.43
N ALA A 57 -3.17 -5.30 0.63
CA ALA A 57 -2.62 -6.14 -0.43
C ALA A 57 -3.63 -7.14 -1.06
N LYS A 58 -4.82 -7.30 -0.47
CA LYS A 58 -5.91 -8.13 -1.00
C LYS A 58 -6.95 -7.34 -1.81
N LYS A 59 -6.80 -6.02 -1.89
CA LYS A 59 -7.65 -5.14 -2.70
C LYS A 59 -7.18 -5.15 -4.15
#